data_AF-A0A965M5U4-F1
#
_entry.id   AF-A0A965M5U4-F1
#
_cell.length_a   1.000
_cell.length_b   1.000
_cell.length_c   1.000
_cell.angle_alpha   90.00
_cell.angle_beta   90.00
_cell.angle_gamma   90.00
#
_symmetry.space_group_name_H-M   'P 1'
#
loop_
_entity.id
_entity.type
_entity.pdbx_description
1 polymer ?
#
loop_
_entity_poly.entity_id
_entity_poly.type
_entity_poly.pdbx_seq_one_letter_code
_entity_poly.pdbx_strand_id
1 'polypeptide(L)'
;MEEQGKLKLMTQPRIRTLNHQPAVIKIQRTIPTFVNQSNLLQSQSGNAQGNNVQVNNTTVGTLLSITPTISRNKTVALDIIPVVSRLIKIEPFSTTVTDTNGATFSQTNATAPVVDIRQCATLVKVNDHETIVMGGLIEDEVVDTRKKIPFLGDIPGLGVLFTGMVQAKILKELVFFVSPTIVQDVPVSKLGN
;
A
#
# COMPACT_ATOMS: atom_id res chain seq x y z
N MET A 1 27.54 -9.90 7.96
CA MET A 1 26.80 -9.04 8.89
C MET A 1 25.35 -9.46 8.78
N GLU A 2 24.80 -10.10 9.81
CA GLU A 2 23.38 -10.44 9.86
C GLU A 2 22.59 -9.20 10.30
N GLU A 3 21.58 -8.83 9.52
CA GLU A 3 20.66 -7.75 9.85
C GLU A 3 19.57 -8.31 10.77
N GLN A 4 19.45 -7.78 11.99
CA GLN A 4 18.42 -8.19 12.94
C GLN A 4 17.05 -7.64 12.50
N GLY A 5 16.00 -8.47 12.57
CA GLY A 5 14.66 -8.11 12.13
C GLY A 5 14.06 -6.92 12.90
N LYS A 6 13.43 -5.99 12.18
CA LYS A 6 12.78 -4.79 12.74
C LYS A 6 11.26 -4.95 12.71
N LEU A 7 10.62 -5.00 13.88
CA LEU A 7 9.15 -4.98 13.98
C LEU A 7 8.62 -3.59 13.61
N LYS A 8 7.68 -3.53 12.67
CA LYS A 8 7.01 -2.30 12.26
C LYS A 8 5.50 -2.42 12.42
N LEU A 9 4.95 -1.69 13.39
CA LEU A 9 3.50 -1.54 13.53
C LEU A 9 2.98 -0.61 12.41
N MET A 10 2.05 -1.10 11.60
CA MET A 10 1.53 -0.34 10.46
C MET A 10 0.39 0.59 10.85
N THR A 11 -0.68 0.10 11.49
CA THR A 11 -1.85 0.91 11.88
C THR A 11 -2.74 0.18 12.91
N GLN A 12 -3.43 0.93 13.79
CA GLN A 12 -4.41 0.41 14.76
C GLN A 12 -5.75 1.16 14.65
N PRO A 13 -6.63 0.81 13.70
CA PRO A 13 -7.96 1.41 13.61
C PRO A 13 -8.83 0.97 14.80
N ARG A 14 -9.65 1.88 15.32
CA ARG A 14 -10.64 1.60 16.38
C ARG A 14 -11.99 2.17 15.98
N ILE A 15 -13.05 1.39 16.17
CA ILE A 15 -14.42 1.79 15.87
C ILE A 15 -15.36 1.18 16.90
N ARG A 16 -16.43 1.91 17.25
CA ARG A 16 -17.51 1.44 18.13
C ARG A 16 -18.78 1.38 17.31
N THR A 17 -19.59 0.34 17.52
CA THR A 17 -20.87 0.17 16.84
C THR A 17 -21.83 -0.63 17.71
N LEU A 18 -23.11 -0.59 17.37
CA LEU A 18 -24.15 -1.36 18.02
C LEU A 18 -24.11 -2.82 17.56
N ASN A 19 -24.77 -3.69 18.34
CA ASN A 19 -24.97 -5.07 17.94
C ASN A 19 -25.74 -5.15 16.61
N HIS A 20 -25.27 -5.99 15.68
CA HIS A 20 -25.79 -6.14 14.31
C HIS A 20 -25.72 -4.88 13.42
N GLN A 21 -25.05 -3.82 13.86
CA GLN A 21 -24.92 -2.60 13.09
C GLN A 21 -23.58 -2.56 12.34
N PRO A 22 -23.57 -2.54 11.00
CA PRO A 22 -22.33 -2.36 10.26
C PRO A 22 -21.73 -0.99 10.53
N ALA A 23 -20.41 -0.95 10.62
CA ALA A 23 -19.65 0.28 10.84
C ALA A 23 -18.36 0.27 10.02
N VAL A 24 -18.03 1.45 9.49
CA VAL A 24 -16.88 1.63 8.60
C VAL A 24 -16.07 2.84 9.06
N ILE A 25 -14.75 2.68 9.14
CA ILE A 25 -13.79 3.77 9.29
C ILE A 25 -12.85 3.78 8.09
N LYS A 26 -12.64 4.96 7.50
CA LYS A 26 -11.74 5.19 6.36
C LYS A 26 -10.75 6.30 6.73
N ILE A 27 -9.47 5.98 6.68
CA ILE A 27 -8.36 6.91 6.93
C ILE A 27 -7.50 6.90 5.68
N GLN A 28 -7.77 7.83 4.78
CA GLN A 28 -7.25 7.79 3.41
C GLN A 28 -6.58 9.10 3.01
N ARG A 29 -5.60 9.00 2.13
CA ARG A 29 -4.91 10.10 1.47
C ARG A 29 -4.99 9.89 -0.04
N THR A 30 -5.38 10.95 -0.73
CA THR A 30 -5.39 10.98 -2.20
C THR A 30 -4.05 11.48 -2.72
N ILE A 31 -3.50 10.78 -3.72
CA ILE A 31 -2.27 11.13 -4.42
C ILE A 31 -2.66 11.46 -5.86
N PRO A 32 -2.46 12.72 -6.30
CA PRO A 32 -2.67 13.07 -7.70
C PRO A 32 -1.51 12.55 -8.55
N THR A 33 -1.85 12.06 -9.72
CA THR A 33 -0.93 11.62 -10.78
C THR A 33 -1.33 12.30 -12.07
N PHE A 34 -0.34 12.59 -12.90
CA PHE A 34 -0.52 13.41 -14.09
C PHE A 34 -0.33 12.55 -15.32
N VAL A 35 -1.20 12.76 -16.31
CA VAL A 35 -1.13 12.17 -17.64
C VAL A 35 -1.23 13.31 -18.66
N ASN A 36 -0.16 13.50 -19.42
CA ASN A 36 -0.10 14.38 -20.58
C ASN A 36 -0.71 13.64 -21.77
N GLN A 37 -1.78 14.19 -22.33
CA GLN A 37 -2.35 13.79 -23.61
C GLN A 37 -1.97 14.83 -24.65
N SER A 38 -1.27 14.40 -25.70
CA SER A 38 -1.05 15.24 -26.88
C SER A 38 -2.23 15.04 -27.84
N ASN A 39 -3.09 16.04 -27.97
CA ASN A 39 -4.16 16.02 -28.97
C ASN A 39 -3.66 16.77 -30.22
N LEU A 40 -3.77 16.13 -31.38
CA LEU A 40 -3.59 16.81 -32.65
C LEU A 40 -4.89 17.56 -32.95
N LEU A 41 -4.86 18.89 -32.86
CA LEU A 41 -5.96 19.75 -33.28
C LEU A 41 -5.70 20.15 -34.74
N GLN A 42 -6.57 19.72 -35.66
CA GLN A 42 -6.53 20.18 -37.04
C GLN A 42 -7.03 21.63 -37.09
N SER A 43 -6.11 22.58 -37.28
CA SER A 43 -6.43 23.96 -37.64
C SER A 43 -6.29 24.11 -39.17
N GLN A 44 -7.15 24.91 -39.81
CA GLN A 44 -7.18 25.11 -41.27
C GLN A 44 -5.88 25.71 -41.86
N SER A 45 -4.88 26.03 -41.03
CA SER A 45 -3.57 26.54 -41.42
C SER A 45 -2.42 25.84 -40.66
N GLY A 46 -2.46 24.51 -40.56
CA GLY A 46 -1.40 23.68 -39.99
C GLY A 46 -1.83 22.92 -38.72
N ASN A 47 -1.19 21.78 -38.45
CA ASN A 47 -1.46 20.96 -37.28
C ASN A 47 -1.05 21.72 -36.01
N ALA A 48 -2.00 22.06 -35.13
CA ALA A 48 -1.71 22.59 -33.80
C ALA A 48 -1.68 21.42 -32.80
N GLN A 49 -0.57 21.24 -32.10
CA GLN A 49 -0.48 20.25 -31.02
C GLN A 49 -0.99 20.89 -29.72
N GLY A 50 -2.14 20.45 -29.24
CA GLY A 50 -2.65 20.84 -27.92
C GLY A 50 -2.19 19.84 -26.87
N ASN A 51 -1.43 20.31 -25.87
CA ASN A 51 -1.10 19.48 -24.71
C ASN A 51 -2.18 19.66 -23.64
N ASN A 52 -2.89 18.58 -23.33
CA ASN A 52 -3.86 18.53 -22.25
C ASN A 52 -3.28 17.71 -21.09
N VAL A 53 -3.28 18.26 -19.88
CA VAL A 53 -2.84 17.55 -18.67
C VAL A 53 -4.07 17.06 -17.93
N GLN A 54 -4.23 15.74 -17.85
CA GLN A 54 -5.26 15.08 -17.05
C GLN A 54 -4.69 14.74 -15.66
N VAL A 55 -5.51 14.92 -14.64
CA VAL A 55 -5.17 14.61 -13.23
C VAL A 55 -5.95 13.37 -12.79
N ASN A 56 -5.24 12.28 -12.50
CA ASN A 56 -5.80 11.04 -11.97
C ASN A 56 -5.51 10.94 -10.47
N ASN A 57 -6.54 10.67 -9.69
CA ASN A 57 -6.44 10.59 -8.23
C ASN A 57 -6.41 9.12 -7.78
N THR A 58 -5.33 8.73 -7.10
CA THR A 58 -5.20 7.40 -6.48
C THR A 58 -5.26 7.53 -4.97
N THR A 59 -6.18 6.83 -4.33
CA THR A 59 -6.39 6.90 -2.88
C THR A 59 -5.72 5.72 -2.18
N VAL A 60 -4.89 6.02 -1.18
CA VAL A 60 -4.23 5.02 -0.32
C VAL A 60 -4.55 5.30 1.15
N GLY A 61 -4.47 4.29 2.00
CA GLY A 61 -4.71 4.41 3.42
C GLY A 61 -5.35 3.16 4.02
N THR A 62 -5.94 3.31 5.20
CA THR A 62 -6.57 2.22 5.95
C THR A 62 -8.08 2.31 5.88
N LEU A 63 -8.74 1.19 5.63
CA LEU A 63 -10.18 1.02 5.73
C LEU A 63 -10.45 -0.18 6.64
N LEU A 64 -11.40 -0.03 7.54
CA LEU A 64 -11.90 -1.13 8.35
C LEU A 64 -13.42 -1.12 8.29
N SER A 65 -13.99 -2.22 7.80
CA SER A 65 -15.42 -2.49 7.83
C SER A 65 -15.67 -3.62 8.83
N ILE A 66 -16.64 -3.45 9.72
CA ILE A 66 -17.03 -4.47 10.69
C ILE A 66 -18.55 -4.57 10.84
N THR A 67 -19.03 -5.77 11.16
CA THR A 67 -20.39 -6.02 11.66
C THR A 67 -20.32 -6.96 12.85
N PRO A 68 -20.55 -6.49 14.09
CA PRO A 68 -20.51 -7.36 15.26
C PRO A 68 -21.85 -8.05 15.52
N THR A 69 -21.77 -9.23 16.11
CA THR A 69 -22.90 -9.98 16.67
C THR A 69 -22.50 -10.47 18.06
N ILE A 70 -23.16 -9.95 19.09
CA ILE A 70 -22.89 -10.29 20.49
C ILE A 70 -23.77 -11.46 20.92
N SER A 71 -23.13 -12.51 21.43
CA SER A 71 -23.81 -13.69 21.97
C SER A 71 -24.04 -13.56 23.48
N ARG A 72 -25.01 -14.32 24.03
CA ARG A 72 -25.35 -14.33 25.47
C ARG A 72 -24.16 -14.72 26.38
N ASN A 73 -23.23 -15.50 25.87
CA ASN A 73 -22.03 -15.96 26.58
C ASN A 73 -20.86 -14.94 26.52
N LYS A 74 -21.12 -13.67 26.18
CA LYS A 74 -20.09 -12.62 26.02
C LYS A 74 -19.03 -12.90 24.94
N THR A 75 -19.35 -13.76 23.99
CA THR A 75 -18.55 -13.91 22.78
C THR A 75 -19.08 -12.99 21.68
N VAL A 76 -18.18 -12.39 20.91
CA VAL A 76 -18.49 -11.50 19.79
C VAL A 76 -18.11 -12.21 18.50
N ALA A 77 -19.09 -12.44 17.63
CA ALA A 77 -18.83 -12.78 16.24
C ALA A 77 -18.62 -11.48 15.45
N LEU A 78 -17.55 -11.40 14.68
CA LEU A 78 -17.16 -10.23 13.90
C LEU A 78 -17.00 -10.64 12.44
N ASP A 79 -17.86 -10.11 11.57
CA ASP A 79 -17.56 -10.02 10.15
C ASP A 79 -16.66 -8.79 9.95
N ILE A 80 -15.42 -9.01 9.52
CA ILE A 80 -14.35 -8.00 9.56
C ILE A 80 -13.53 -8.00 8.28
N ILE A 81 -13.40 -6.80 7.70
CA ILE A 81 -12.65 -6.55 6.46
C ILE A 81 -11.69 -5.37 6.66
N PRO A 82 -10.45 -5.63 7.13
CA PRO A 82 -9.38 -4.63 7.16
C PRO A 82 -8.69 -4.56 5.79
N VAL A 83 -8.47 -3.33 5.32
CA VAL A 83 -7.68 -3.03 4.13
C VAL A 83 -6.64 -1.98 4.50
N VAL A 84 -5.37 -2.25 4.22
CA VAL A 84 -4.25 -1.33 4.42
C VAL A 84 -3.56 -1.14 3.08
N SER A 85 -3.54 0.08 2.58
CA SER A 85 -2.90 0.43 1.31
C SER A 85 -1.85 1.52 1.49
N ARG A 86 -0.75 1.40 0.75
CA ARG A 86 0.37 2.34 0.83
C ARG A 86 0.98 2.57 -0.55
N LEU A 87 1.32 3.83 -0.85
CA LEU A 87 2.15 4.16 -2.00
C LEU A 87 3.58 3.62 -1.80
N ILE A 88 4.05 2.81 -2.74
CA ILE A 88 5.43 2.33 -2.82
C ILE A 88 6.31 3.36 -3.52
N LYS A 89 5.94 3.71 -4.74
CA LYS A 89 6.67 4.65 -5.62
C LYS A 89 5.73 5.20 -6.69
N ILE A 90 6.17 6.25 -7.37
CA ILE A 90 5.54 6.75 -8.58
C ILE A 90 6.53 6.51 -9.72
N GLU A 91 6.13 5.73 -10.72
CA GLU A 91 6.96 5.44 -11.89
C GLU A 91 6.64 6.44 -13.00
N PRO A 92 7.64 7.16 -13.53
CA PRO A 92 7.44 7.98 -14.70
C PRO A 92 7.38 7.10 -15.95
N PHE A 93 6.36 7.32 -16.77
CA PHE A 93 6.28 6.78 -18.11
C PHE A 93 6.70 7.87 -19.09
N SER A 94 7.88 7.70 -19.69
CA SER A 94 8.46 8.67 -20.62
C SER A 94 8.53 8.09 -22.03
N THR A 95 8.20 8.91 -23.03
CA THR A 95 8.46 8.57 -24.44
C THR A 95 9.63 9.40 -24.95
N THR A 96 10.30 8.86 -25.95
CA THR A 96 11.34 9.56 -26.68
C THR A 96 10.70 10.30 -27.85
N VAL A 97 10.81 11.62 -27.88
CA VAL A 97 10.31 12.47 -28.95
C VAL A 97 11.50 13.01 -29.75
N THR A 98 11.40 12.93 -31.07
CA THR A 98 12.39 13.51 -31.99
C THR A 98 11.81 14.78 -32.59
N ASP A 99 12.49 15.91 -32.41
CA ASP A 99 12.14 17.17 -33.06
C ASP A 99 12.43 17.12 -34.57
N THR A 100 11.83 18.03 -35.31
CA THR A 100 12.03 18.29 -36.75
C THR A 100 13.52 18.48 -37.11
N ASN A 101 14.33 18.97 -36.17
CA ASN A 101 15.77 19.15 -36.31
C ASN A 101 16.59 17.87 -36.02
N GLY A 102 15.94 16.72 -35.78
CA GLY A 102 16.59 15.45 -35.45
C GLY A 102 17.06 15.32 -33.99
N ALA A 103 16.83 16.34 -33.16
CA ALA A 103 17.18 16.31 -31.75
C ALA A 103 16.19 15.43 -30.97
N THR A 104 16.71 14.49 -30.19
CA THR A 104 15.91 13.52 -29.44
C THR A 104 15.88 13.87 -27.95
N PHE A 105 14.69 13.99 -27.37
CA PHE A 105 14.51 14.30 -25.94
C PHE A 105 13.51 13.34 -25.29
N SER A 106 13.70 13.06 -24.00
CA SER A 106 12.79 12.25 -23.19
C SER A 106 11.69 13.14 -22.60
N GLN A 107 10.43 12.87 -22.95
CA GLN A 107 9.26 13.57 -22.42
C GLN A 107 8.48 12.63 -21.49
N THR A 108 8.33 13.01 -20.22
CA THR A 108 7.48 12.29 -19.27
C THR A 108 6.01 12.53 -19.61
N ASN A 109 5.31 11.49 -20.08
CA ASN A 109 3.91 11.59 -20.50
C ASN A 109 2.94 11.19 -19.41
N ALA A 110 3.33 10.27 -18.52
CA ALA A 110 2.43 9.84 -17.46
C ALA A 110 3.21 9.48 -16.20
N THR A 111 2.50 9.47 -15.08
CA THR A 111 2.99 8.96 -13.80
C THR A 111 2.06 7.85 -13.34
N ALA A 112 2.63 6.70 -13.00
CA ALA A 112 1.88 5.53 -12.52
C ALA A 112 2.23 5.27 -11.05
N PRO A 113 1.25 5.34 -10.12
CA PRO A 113 1.51 5.03 -8.73
C PRO A 113 1.53 3.52 -8.53
N VAL A 114 2.61 3.01 -7.93
CA VAL A 114 2.68 1.62 -7.46
C VAL A 114 2.14 1.58 -6.04
N VAL A 115 0.99 0.95 -5.86
CA VAL A 115 0.31 0.83 -4.56
C VAL A 115 0.34 -0.61 -4.09
N ASP A 116 0.73 -0.78 -2.84
CA ASP A 116 0.71 -2.05 -2.13
C ASP A 116 -0.56 -2.10 -1.27
N ILE A 117 -1.39 -3.12 -1.48
CA ILE A 117 -2.69 -3.31 -0.83
C ILE A 117 -2.67 -4.64 -0.09
N ARG A 118 -2.91 -4.58 1.21
CA ARG A 118 -3.04 -5.72 2.11
C ARG A 118 -4.47 -5.78 2.62
N GLN A 119 -5.14 -6.91 2.43
CA GLN A 119 -6.53 -7.08 2.86
C GLN A 119 -6.78 -8.47 3.42
N CYS A 120 -7.72 -8.57 4.34
CA CYS A 120 -8.27 -9.82 4.86
C CYS A 120 -9.79 -9.68 4.93
N ALA A 121 -10.53 -10.78 4.76
CA ALA A 121 -11.96 -10.82 4.96
C ALA A 121 -12.28 -12.13 5.67
N THR A 122 -12.85 -12.04 6.87
CA THR A 122 -13.11 -13.22 7.70
C THR A 122 -14.28 -13.00 8.65
N LEU A 123 -14.90 -14.10 9.05
CA LEU A 123 -15.88 -14.16 10.13
C LEU A 123 -15.25 -14.90 11.30
N VAL A 124 -14.99 -14.19 12.39
CA VAL A 124 -14.32 -14.75 13.57
C VAL A 124 -15.18 -14.63 14.80
N LYS A 125 -15.05 -15.59 15.72
CA LYS A 125 -15.73 -15.59 17.01
C LYS A 125 -14.69 -15.47 18.12
N VAL A 126 -14.81 -14.43 18.94
CA VAL A 126 -13.77 -14.00 19.89
C VAL A 126 -14.42 -13.62 21.22
N ASN A 127 -13.81 -13.98 22.35
CA ASN A 127 -14.36 -13.58 23.64
C ASN A 127 -14.12 -12.08 23.90
N ASP A 128 -14.96 -11.50 24.76
CA ASP A 128 -14.74 -10.13 25.24
C ASP A 128 -13.33 -9.96 25.82
N HIS A 129 -12.65 -8.87 25.47
CA HIS A 129 -11.26 -8.57 25.83
C HIS A 129 -10.17 -9.54 25.33
N GLU A 130 -10.52 -10.56 24.55
CA GLU A 130 -9.53 -11.48 23.97
C GLU A 130 -8.98 -10.91 22.65
N THR A 131 -7.72 -11.20 22.35
CA THR A 131 -7.11 -10.87 21.07
C THR A 131 -6.82 -12.14 20.30
N ILE A 132 -7.29 -12.22 19.06
CA ILE A 132 -6.97 -13.34 18.17
C ILE A 132 -6.23 -12.87 16.93
N VAL A 133 -5.54 -13.81 16.30
CA VAL A 133 -4.96 -13.66 14.97
C VAL A 133 -6.01 -14.05 13.94
N MET A 134 -6.36 -13.13 13.05
CA MET A 134 -7.31 -13.37 11.95
C MET A 134 -6.64 -14.10 10.77
N GLY A 135 -5.33 -13.90 10.61
CA GLY A 135 -4.53 -14.49 9.54
C GLY A 135 -3.23 -13.71 9.34
N GLY A 136 -2.37 -14.25 8.47
CA GLY A 136 -1.12 -13.60 8.10
C GLY A 136 -0.66 -13.97 6.69
N LEU A 137 0.21 -13.13 6.13
CA LEU A 137 0.87 -13.33 4.84
C LEU A 137 2.38 -13.18 5.06
N ILE A 138 3.13 -14.13 4.52
CA ILE A 138 4.60 -14.08 4.48
C ILE A 138 4.99 -13.77 3.05
N GLU A 139 5.78 -12.71 2.87
CA GLU A 139 6.34 -12.27 1.60
C GLU A 139 7.86 -12.36 1.68
N ASP A 140 8.47 -13.00 0.68
CA ASP A 140 9.93 -13.15 0.57
C ASP A 140 10.42 -12.30 -0.61
N GLU A 141 11.25 -11.30 -0.33
CA GLU A 141 11.82 -10.41 -1.34
C GLU A 141 13.34 -10.59 -1.41
N VAL A 142 13.84 -11.03 -2.56
CA VAL A 142 15.28 -11.17 -2.81
C VAL A 142 15.77 -9.95 -3.59
N VAL A 143 16.68 -9.18 -2.99
CA VAL A 143 17.31 -8.00 -3.57
C VAL A 143 18.76 -8.31 -3.92
N ASP A 144 19.03 -8.46 -5.21
CA ASP A 144 20.38 -8.67 -5.74
C ASP A 144 21.03 -7.34 -6.16
N THR A 145 22.04 -6.91 -5.41
CA THR A 145 22.85 -5.73 -5.75
C THR A 145 24.23 -6.16 -6.24
N ARG A 146 24.48 -6.05 -7.55
CA ARG A 146 25.81 -6.26 -8.13
C ARG A 146 26.54 -4.93 -8.27
N LYS A 147 27.69 -4.79 -7.61
CA LYS A 147 28.62 -3.67 -7.79
C LYS A 147 29.81 -4.16 -8.61
N LYS A 148 30.10 -3.53 -9.74
CA LYS A 148 31.30 -3.81 -10.53
C LYS A 148 32.11 -2.54 -10.74
N ILE A 149 33.44 -2.65 -10.69
CA ILE A 149 34.33 -1.57 -11.12
C ILE A 149 34.37 -1.59 -12.65
N PRO A 150 34.05 -0.47 -13.34
CA PRO A 150 34.13 -0.41 -14.78
C PRO A 150 35.55 -0.74 -15.28
N PHE A 151 35.66 -1.38 -16.45
CA PHE A 151 36.88 -1.92 -17.07
C PHE A 151 37.52 -3.14 -16.40
N LEU A 152 37.71 -3.14 -15.07
CA LEU A 152 38.38 -4.28 -14.39
C LEU A 152 37.44 -5.46 -14.12
N GLY A 153 36.14 -5.21 -13.95
CA GLY A 153 35.15 -6.25 -13.63
C GLY A 153 34.82 -7.20 -14.79
N ASP A 154 35.14 -6.83 -16.03
CA ASP A 154 34.79 -7.60 -17.24
C ASP A 154 36.00 -8.39 -17.82
N ILE A 155 37.16 -8.38 -17.15
CA ILE A 155 38.37 -9.11 -17.58
C ILE A 155 38.19 -10.63 -17.32
N PRO A 156 38.28 -11.49 -18.35
CA PRO A 156 38.23 -12.94 -18.17
C PRO A 156 39.35 -13.41 -17.23
N GLY A 157 39.01 -14.18 -16.20
CA GLY A 157 39.97 -14.75 -15.24
C GLY A 157 40.33 -13.86 -14.04
N LEU A 158 40.26 -12.53 -14.15
CA LEU A 158 40.61 -11.58 -13.06
C LEU A 158 39.43 -10.73 -12.57
N GLY A 159 38.33 -10.64 -13.33
CA GLY A 159 37.19 -9.77 -13.03
C GLY A 159 36.49 -10.07 -11.70
N VAL A 160 36.60 -11.30 -11.20
CA VAL A 160 35.96 -11.74 -9.94
C VAL A 160 36.48 -10.98 -8.72
N LEU A 161 37.75 -10.57 -8.70
CA LEU A 161 38.32 -9.76 -7.60
C LEU A 161 37.82 -8.30 -7.61
N PHE A 162 37.26 -7.84 -8.72
CA PHE A 162 36.79 -6.46 -8.93
C PHE A 162 35.27 -6.35 -9.07
N THR A 163 34.56 -7.45 -8.78
CA THR A 163 33.10 -7.52 -8.71
C THR A 163 32.66 -7.88 -7.30
N GLY A 164 31.74 -7.10 -6.73
CA GLY A 164 31.06 -7.41 -5.48
C GLY A 164 29.60 -7.75 -5.74
N MET A 165 29.13 -8.89 -5.23
CA MET A 165 27.71 -9.21 -5.18
C MET A 165 27.24 -9.10 -3.73
N VAL A 166 26.19 -8.32 -3.51
CA VAL A 166 25.45 -8.29 -2.25
C VAL A 166 24.07 -8.82 -2.55
N GLN A 167 23.75 -10.01 -2.02
CA GLN A 167 22.38 -10.53 -2.01
C GLN A 167 21.78 -10.19 -0.65
N ALA A 168 20.61 -9.55 -0.64
CA ALA A 168 19.84 -9.29 0.56
C ALA A 168 18.49 -10.01 0.45
N LYS A 169 18.19 -10.87 1.42
CA LYS A 169 16.90 -11.57 1.52
C LYS A 169 16.06 -10.86 2.58
N ILE A 170 14.92 -10.30 2.19
CA ILE A 170 14.02 -9.56 3.07
C ILE A 170 12.74 -10.37 3.25
N LEU A 171 12.56 -10.91 4.45
CA LEU A 171 11.31 -11.56 4.85
C LEU A 171 10.35 -10.53 5.47
N LYS A 172 9.16 -10.38 4.90
CA LYS A 172 8.10 -9.51 5.39
C LYS A 172 6.92 -10.34 5.86
N GLU A 173 6.62 -10.28 7.15
CA GLU A 173 5.45 -10.93 7.73
C GLU A 173 4.38 -9.87 8.03
N LEU A 174 3.18 -10.08 7.52
CA LEU A 174 1.98 -9.34 7.87
C LEU A 174 1.08 -10.22 8.70
N VAL A 175 0.61 -9.72 9.84
CA VAL A 175 -0.37 -10.41 10.69
C VAL A 175 -1.50 -9.45 11.05
N PHE A 176 -2.75 -9.92 10.91
CA PHE A 176 -3.93 -9.18 11.32
C PHE A 176 -4.42 -9.65 12.69
N PHE A 177 -4.58 -8.70 13.61
CA PHE A 177 -5.10 -8.95 14.96
C PHE A 177 -6.44 -8.25 15.15
N VAL A 178 -7.31 -8.83 15.98
CA VAL A 178 -8.55 -8.18 16.41
C VAL A 178 -8.79 -8.40 17.89
N SER A 179 -9.26 -7.35 18.57
CA SER A 179 -9.53 -7.33 20.00
C SER A 179 -10.88 -6.66 20.26
N PRO A 180 -12.01 -7.39 20.34
CA PRO A 180 -13.29 -6.79 20.68
C PRO A 180 -13.36 -6.37 22.15
N THR A 181 -14.23 -5.39 22.42
CA THR A 181 -14.59 -5.00 23.78
C THR A 181 -16.10 -4.71 23.81
N ILE A 182 -16.84 -5.43 24.64
CA ILE A 182 -18.27 -5.21 24.87
C ILE A 182 -18.40 -4.08 25.90
N VAL A 183 -18.92 -2.94 25.46
CA VAL A 183 -19.24 -1.83 26.36
C VAL A 183 -20.71 -1.94 26.75
N GLN A 184 -20.98 -2.03 28.05
CA GLN A 184 -22.33 -1.94 28.61
C GLN A 184 -22.53 -0.52 29.13
N ASP A 185 -23.67 0.09 28.80
CA ASP A 185 -24.03 1.37 29.43
C ASP A 185 -24.22 1.16 30.92
N VAL A 186 -23.55 1.99 31.72
CA VAL A 186 -23.76 2.01 33.17
C VAL A 186 -25.13 2.67 33.41
N PRO A 187 -26.09 2.00 34.06
CA PRO A 187 -27.36 2.64 34.39
C PRO A 187 -27.10 3.88 35.25
N VAL A 188 -27.69 5.01 34.86
CA VAL A 188 -27.58 6.33 35.52
C VAL A 188 -27.99 6.27 37.01
N SER A 189 -28.68 5.21 37.44
CA SER A 189 -29.09 4.97 38.83
C SER A 189 -27.93 4.75 39.82
N LYS A 190 -26.67 4.67 39.38
CA LYS A 190 -25.48 4.52 40.25
C LYS A 190 -24.66 5.80 40.45
N LEU A 191 -25.14 6.95 40.01
CA LEU A 191 -24.46 8.25 40.16
C LEU A 191 -25.00 9.12 41.31
N GLY A 192 -25.84 8.57 42.18
CA GLY A 192 -26.39 9.27 43.35
C GLY A 192 -26.23 8.45 44.62
N ASN A 193 -25.11 8.64 45.30
CA ASN A 193 -24.94 8.71 46.76
C ASN A 193 -23.50 9.15 47.08
#